data_AF-A0A845DF75-F1
#
_entry.id   AF-A0A845DF75-F1
#
_cell.length_a   1.000
_cell.length_b   1.000
_cell.length_c   1.000
_cell.angle_alpha   90.00
_cell.angle_beta   90.00
_cell.angle_gamma   90.00
#
_symmetry.space_group_name_H-M   'P 1'
#
loop_
_entity.id
_entity.type
_entity.pdbx_description
1 polymer ?
#
loop_
_entity_poly.entity_id
_entity_poly.type
_entity_poly.pdbx_seq_one_letter_code
_entity_poly.pdbx_strand_id
1 'polypeptide(L)'
;MARKRKGLNRHQKAVFKRGEHRVRGEEINRLIEMAGSADAVERLHAAENLCPCHVRRRVEDAWGALYRLMQDADVRVRRAAWHTLEDGGCPNDPALMPIFERAVVNEKDSQVRRFVERFATPALSERDRQEAQRAAYTPFRAYGRCDFCGENGRPVRTDYETELNGSGGSMRLAQICQECDGEA
;
A
#
# COMPACT_ATOMS: atom_id res chain seq x y z
N MET A 1 2.54 2.14 34.40
CA MET A 1 1.61 2.24 33.25
C MET A 1 1.97 1.16 32.22
N ALA A 2 1.33 -0.01 32.29
CA ALA A 2 1.60 -1.10 31.33
C ALA A 2 0.97 -0.76 29.97
N ARG A 3 1.79 -0.59 28.92
CA ARG A 3 1.35 -0.46 27.53
C ARG A 3 0.44 -1.65 27.18
N LYS A 4 -0.87 -1.41 27.02
CA LYS A 4 -1.81 -2.40 26.46
C LYS A 4 -1.26 -2.85 25.10
N ARG A 5 -0.74 -4.07 25.01
CA ARG A 5 -0.40 -4.71 23.73
C ARG A 5 -1.70 -4.78 22.92
N LYS A 6 -1.80 -4.04 21.81
CA LYS A 6 -2.92 -4.13 20.87
C LYS A 6 -3.07 -5.61 20.49
N GLY A 7 -4.20 -6.21 20.86
CA GLY A 7 -4.51 -7.59 20.52
C GLY A 7 -4.58 -7.77 19.00
N LEU A 8 -4.24 -8.97 18.54
CA LEU A 8 -4.30 -9.38 17.14
C LEU A 8 -5.71 -9.16 16.57
N ASN A 9 -5.82 -8.63 15.36
CA ASN A 9 -7.12 -8.38 14.69
C ASN A 9 -7.81 -9.72 14.31
N ARG A 10 -9.08 -9.66 13.90
CA ARG A 10 -9.88 -10.85 13.54
C ARG A 10 -9.20 -11.71 12.45
N HIS A 11 -8.56 -11.08 11.48
CA HIS A 11 -7.86 -11.76 10.39
C HIS A 11 -6.62 -12.49 10.92
N GLN A 12 -5.79 -11.80 11.71
CA GLN A 12 -4.63 -12.39 12.39
C GLN A 12 -5.05 -13.58 13.26
N LYS A 13 -6.16 -13.48 14.01
CA LYS A 13 -6.68 -14.59 14.83
C LYS A 13 -7.17 -15.79 14.01
N ALA A 14 -7.77 -15.57 12.83
CA ALA A 14 -8.31 -16.63 11.97
C ALA A 14 -7.21 -17.46 11.30
N VAL A 15 -6.03 -16.86 11.08
CA VAL A 15 -4.86 -17.52 10.51
C VAL A 15 -4.24 -18.53 11.48
N PHE A 16 -4.38 -18.34 12.80
CA PHE A 16 -3.70 -19.19 13.77
C PHE A 16 -4.46 -20.49 14.05
N LYS A 17 -4.15 -21.56 13.30
CA LYS A 17 -4.62 -22.91 13.63
C LYS A 17 -3.90 -23.44 14.89
N ARG A 18 -4.65 -24.14 15.74
CA ARG A 18 -4.14 -24.77 16.96
C ARG A 18 -3.33 -26.02 16.56
N GLY A 19 -2.02 -26.03 16.82
CA GLY A 19 -1.13 -27.17 16.51
C GLY A 19 -0.19 -26.97 15.31
N GLU A 20 -0.26 -25.84 14.62
CA GLU A 20 0.61 -25.52 13.48
C GLU A 20 2.05 -25.21 13.92
N HIS A 21 3.03 -25.70 13.16
CA HIS A 21 4.47 -25.51 13.44
C HIS A 21 4.81 -24.03 13.54
N ARG A 22 5.67 -23.69 14.51
CA ARG A 22 6.10 -22.31 14.76
C ARG A 22 7.58 -22.19 14.52
N VAL A 23 7.93 -21.33 13.58
CA VAL A 23 9.33 -21.05 13.26
C VAL A 23 9.94 -20.20 14.37
N ARG A 24 11.07 -20.65 14.93
CA ARG A 24 11.80 -19.94 16.00
C ARG A 24 12.95 -19.09 15.47
N GLY A 25 13.54 -18.25 16.32
CA GLY A 25 14.52 -17.23 15.95
C GLY A 25 15.62 -17.68 14.97
N GLU A 26 16.41 -18.68 15.33
CA GLU A 26 17.50 -19.19 14.46
C GLU A 26 16.97 -19.88 13.20
N GLU A 27 15.80 -20.50 13.28
CA GLU A 27 15.14 -21.16 12.15
C GLU A 27 14.69 -20.12 11.10
N ILE A 28 14.23 -18.94 11.53
CA ILE A 28 13.89 -17.84 10.62
C ILE A 28 15.12 -17.46 9.78
N ASN A 29 16.29 -17.32 10.40
CA ASN A 29 17.50 -16.94 9.68
C ASN A 29 17.91 -18.00 8.65
N ARG A 30 17.79 -19.29 9.00
CA ARG A 30 18.05 -20.39 8.06
C ARG A 30 17.07 -20.39 6.90
N LEU A 31 15.78 -20.14 7.15
CA LEU A 31 14.79 -20.06 6.09
C LEU A 31 15.02 -18.85 5.17
N ILE A 32 15.48 -17.72 5.70
CA ILE A 32 15.87 -16.55 4.90
C ILE A 32 17.06 -16.89 3.99
N GLU A 33 18.04 -17.65 4.49
CA GLU A 33 19.17 -18.14 3.70
C GLU A 33 18.70 -19.12 2.61
N MET A 34 17.88 -20.10 2.96
CA MET A 34 17.28 -21.07 2.02
C MET A 34 16.45 -20.39 0.93
N ALA A 35 15.77 -19.28 1.23
CA ALA A 35 15.03 -18.49 0.24
C ALA A 35 15.95 -17.93 -0.88
N GLY A 36 17.25 -17.80 -0.62
CA GLY A 36 18.26 -17.39 -1.60
C GLY A 36 18.98 -18.55 -2.29
N SER A 37 18.63 -19.80 -2.00
CA SER A 37 19.32 -20.98 -2.52
C SER A 37 19.13 -21.15 -4.03
N ALA A 38 20.12 -21.76 -4.68
CA ALA A 38 19.99 -22.22 -6.06
C ALA A 38 18.97 -23.37 -6.19
N ASP A 39 18.77 -24.17 -5.13
CA ASP A 39 17.82 -25.28 -5.13
C ASP A 39 16.38 -24.78 -4.93
N ALA A 40 15.51 -25.09 -5.89
CA ALA A 40 14.09 -24.77 -5.82
C ALA A 40 13.36 -25.47 -4.67
N VAL A 41 13.85 -26.63 -4.22
CA VAL A 41 13.28 -27.36 -3.08
C VAL A 41 13.52 -26.60 -1.77
N GLU A 42 14.73 -26.09 -1.57
CA GLU A 42 15.05 -25.25 -0.41
C GLU A 42 14.27 -23.94 -0.43
N ARG A 43 14.16 -23.29 -1.60
CA ARG A 43 13.35 -22.07 -1.74
C ARG A 43 11.86 -22.32 -1.49
N LEU A 44 11.33 -23.47 -1.92
CA LEU A 44 9.95 -23.87 -1.64
C LEU A 44 9.74 -24.07 -0.15
N HIS A 45 10.64 -24.80 0.51
CA HIS A 45 10.58 -25.00 1.95
C HIS A 45 10.61 -23.67 2.72
N ALA A 46 11.46 -22.74 2.29
CA ALA A 46 11.48 -21.38 2.82
C ALA A 46 10.14 -20.65 2.60
N ALA A 47 9.59 -20.69 1.39
CA ALA A 47 8.32 -20.03 1.06
C ALA A 47 7.16 -20.54 1.93
N GLU A 48 7.09 -21.85 2.16
CA GLU A 48 6.06 -22.48 3.00
C GLU A 48 6.17 -22.08 4.48
N ASN A 49 7.38 -21.88 5.00
CA ASN A 49 7.61 -21.68 6.43
C ASN A 49 7.84 -20.21 6.84
N LEU A 50 8.19 -19.31 5.91
CA LEU A 50 8.33 -17.88 6.19
C LEU A 50 6.98 -17.15 6.31
N CYS A 51 5.88 -17.79 5.93
CA CYS A 51 4.53 -17.23 6.01
C CYS A 51 4.22 -16.69 7.44
N PRO A 52 3.50 -15.56 7.58
CA PRO A 52 3.13 -14.98 8.87
C PRO A 52 2.36 -15.91 9.80
N CYS A 53 1.68 -16.94 9.27
CA CYS A 53 1.04 -18.00 10.06
C CYS A 53 2.06 -18.79 10.92
N HIS A 54 3.28 -18.97 10.41
CA HIS A 54 4.39 -19.68 11.06
C HIS A 54 5.32 -18.76 11.86
N VAL A 55 5.68 -17.60 11.29
CA VAL A 55 6.64 -16.65 11.92
C VAL A 55 5.99 -15.82 13.03
N ARG A 56 4.71 -15.44 12.87
CA ARG A 56 3.86 -14.74 13.87
C ARG A 56 4.42 -13.43 14.46
N ARG A 57 5.47 -12.88 13.87
CA ARG A 57 6.04 -11.56 14.16
C ARG A 57 6.51 -10.94 12.86
N ARG A 58 6.60 -9.61 12.80
CA ARG A 58 7.20 -8.93 11.65
C ARG A 58 8.72 -9.04 11.74
N VAL A 59 9.33 -9.67 10.74
CA VAL A 59 10.78 -9.68 10.50
C VAL A 59 10.97 -9.15 9.08
N GLU A 60 11.55 -7.97 8.94
CA GLU A 60 11.63 -7.29 7.63
C GLU A 60 12.38 -8.15 6.60
N ASP A 61 13.46 -8.83 7.00
CA ASP A 61 14.22 -9.72 6.10
C ASP A 61 13.41 -10.93 5.62
N ALA A 62 12.51 -11.45 6.46
CA ALA A 62 11.60 -12.52 6.06
C ALA A 62 10.58 -12.03 5.02
N TRP A 63 10.07 -10.81 5.17
CA TRP A 63 9.21 -10.18 4.17
C TRP A 63 9.96 -9.91 2.86
N GLY A 64 11.19 -9.38 2.93
CA GLY A 64 12.04 -9.20 1.77
C GLY A 64 12.35 -10.52 1.05
N ALA A 65 12.54 -11.62 1.78
CA ALA A 65 12.66 -12.95 1.21
C ALA A 65 11.37 -13.40 0.50
N LEU A 66 10.21 -13.29 1.16
CA LEU A 66 8.91 -13.65 0.56
C LEU A 66 8.60 -12.84 -0.71
N TYR A 67 8.90 -11.55 -0.73
CA TYR A 67 8.73 -10.69 -1.91
C TYR A 67 9.59 -11.11 -3.10
N ARG A 68 10.80 -11.64 -2.85
CA ARG A 68 11.62 -12.26 -3.90
C ARG A 68 11.00 -13.57 -4.37
N LEU A 69 10.56 -14.43 -3.45
CA LEU A 69 9.95 -15.73 -3.75
C LEU A 69 8.61 -15.62 -4.51
N MET A 70 7.86 -14.52 -4.34
CA MET A 70 6.65 -14.23 -5.14
C MET A 70 6.93 -14.10 -6.63
N GLN A 71 8.19 -13.87 -7.02
CA GLN A 71 8.64 -13.69 -8.40
C GLN A 71 9.58 -14.82 -8.83
N ASP A 72 9.62 -15.92 -8.08
CA ASP A 72 10.52 -17.06 -8.35
C ASP A 72 10.29 -17.67 -9.73
N ALA A 73 11.32 -18.27 -10.32
CA ALA A 73 11.17 -19.01 -11.56
C ALA A 73 10.31 -20.27 -11.38
N ASP A 74 10.42 -20.97 -10.25
CA ASP A 74 9.63 -22.17 -9.94
C ASP A 74 8.22 -21.77 -9.48
N VAL A 75 7.22 -22.28 -10.18
CA VAL A 75 5.80 -21.99 -9.92
C VAL A 75 5.33 -22.46 -8.54
N ARG A 76 5.91 -23.55 -8.00
CA ARG A 76 5.56 -24.06 -6.67
C ARG A 76 5.99 -23.07 -5.60
N VAL A 77 7.20 -22.51 -5.75
CA VAL A 77 7.74 -21.47 -4.87
C VAL A 77 6.85 -20.23 -4.93
N ARG A 78 6.49 -19.76 -6.13
CA ARG A 78 5.57 -18.61 -6.28
C ARG A 78 4.23 -18.87 -5.59
N ARG A 79 3.59 -20.01 -5.84
CA ARG A 79 2.31 -20.37 -5.21
C ARG A 79 2.38 -20.33 -3.68
N ALA A 80 3.43 -20.91 -3.10
CA ALA A 80 3.64 -20.89 -1.65
C ALA A 80 3.86 -19.46 -1.12
N ALA A 81 4.67 -18.65 -1.81
CA ALA A 81 4.93 -17.27 -1.42
C ALA A 81 3.66 -16.39 -1.50
N TRP A 82 2.86 -16.53 -2.57
CA TRP A 82 1.62 -15.75 -2.76
C TRP A 82 0.53 -16.07 -1.74
N HIS A 83 0.49 -17.31 -1.22
CA HIS A 83 -0.41 -17.70 -0.13
C HIS A 83 -0.23 -16.84 1.14
N THR A 84 0.96 -16.27 1.36
CA THR A 84 1.22 -15.33 2.46
C THR A 84 0.22 -14.17 2.52
N LEU A 85 -0.31 -13.73 1.38
CA LEU A 85 -1.28 -12.63 1.36
C LEU A 85 -2.64 -12.99 1.98
N GLU A 86 -3.01 -14.28 1.98
CA GLU A 86 -4.20 -14.77 2.67
C GLU A 86 -3.97 -14.92 4.18
N ASP A 87 -2.75 -15.31 4.56
CA ASP A 87 -2.37 -15.73 5.92
C ASP A 87 -1.88 -14.59 6.82
N GLY A 88 -2.48 -13.40 6.69
CA GLY A 88 -2.09 -12.24 7.49
C GLY A 88 -0.98 -11.40 6.86
N GLY A 89 -0.85 -11.50 5.54
CA GLY A 89 -0.25 -10.52 4.63
C GLY A 89 -0.51 -9.06 4.99
N CYS A 90 0.36 -8.17 4.50
CA CYS A 90 0.04 -6.75 4.35
C CYS A 90 -0.07 -6.41 2.86
N PRO A 91 -1.24 -6.62 2.21
CA PRO A 91 -1.40 -6.38 0.78
C PRO A 91 -1.17 -4.92 0.34
N ASN A 92 -1.19 -3.98 1.29
CA ASN A 92 -0.97 -2.56 1.05
C ASN A 92 0.48 -2.13 1.29
N ASP A 93 1.42 -3.07 1.48
CA ASP A 93 2.83 -2.72 1.62
C ASP A 93 3.34 -2.11 0.30
N PRO A 94 3.93 -0.90 0.30
CA PRO A 94 4.43 -0.26 -0.92
C PRO A 94 5.44 -1.12 -1.69
N ALA A 95 6.19 -2.00 -1.01
CA ALA A 95 7.14 -2.90 -1.64
C ALA A 95 6.48 -3.96 -2.57
N LEU A 96 5.19 -4.24 -2.36
CA LEU A 96 4.42 -5.15 -3.22
C LEU A 96 3.99 -4.52 -4.54
N MET A 97 3.89 -3.19 -4.64
CA MET A 97 3.41 -2.51 -5.84
C MET A 97 4.18 -2.88 -7.11
N PRO A 98 5.53 -2.79 -7.16
CA PRO A 98 6.27 -3.21 -8.36
C PRO A 98 6.14 -4.72 -8.66
N ILE A 99 5.87 -5.54 -7.65
CA ILE A 99 5.65 -6.99 -7.80
C ILE A 99 4.28 -7.23 -8.44
N PHE A 100 3.26 -6.51 -7.96
CA PHE A 100 1.90 -6.54 -8.49
C PHE A 100 1.86 -6.13 -9.96
N GLU A 101 2.53 -5.04 -10.33
CA GLU A 101 2.65 -4.58 -11.71
C GLU A 101 3.22 -5.67 -12.62
N ARG A 102 4.35 -6.28 -12.23
CA ARG A 102 4.96 -7.36 -13.00
C ARG A 102 4.07 -8.60 -13.07
N ALA A 103 3.41 -8.96 -11.99
CA ALA A 103 2.59 -10.16 -11.90
C ALA A 103 1.32 -10.07 -12.77
N VAL A 104 0.66 -8.91 -12.80
CA VAL A 104 -0.52 -8.67 -13.67
C VAL A 104 -0.18 -8.88 -15.15
N VAL A 105 1.02 -8.48 -15.57
CA VAL A 105 1.45 -8.59 -16.97
C VAL A 105 2.01 -9.98 -17.31
N ASN A 106 2.80 -10.58 -16.41
CA ASN A 106 3.65 -11.72 -16.76
C ASN A 106 3.22 -13.06 -16.17
N GLU A 107 2.35 -13.10 -15.16
CA GLU A 107 2.00 -14.36 -14.51
C GLU A 107 1.12 -15.24 -15.40
N LYS A 108 1.55 -16.49 -15.60
CA LYS A 108 0.90 -17.47 -16.47
C LYS A 108 0.22 -18.58 -15.68
N ASP A 109 0.66 -18.82 -14.45
CA ASP A 109 0.10 -19.87 -13.62
C ASP A 109 -1.32 -19.52 -13.15
N SER A 110 -2.26 -20.45 -13.32
CA SER A 110 -3.67 -20.21 -13.01
C SER A 110 -3.94 -19.98 -11.52
N GLN A 111 -3.18 -20.64 -10.63
CA GLN A 111 -3.34 -20.46 -9.20
C GLN A 111 -2.75 -19.12 -8.75
N VAL A 112 -1.55 -18.76 -9.22
CA VAL A 112 -0.97 -17.45 -8.92
C VAL A 112 -1.81 -16.32 -9.51
N ARG A 113 -2.34 -16.48 -10.73
CA ARG A 113 -3.26 -15.51 -11.34
C ARG A 113 -4.51 -15.25 -10.49
N ARG A 114 -5.07 -16.24 -9.81
CA ARG A 114 -6.18 -16.03 -8.87
C ARG A 114 -5.78 -15.12 -7.70
N PHE A 115 -4.55 -15.26 -7.19
CA PHE A 115 -4.03 -14.35 -6.17
C PHE A 115 -3.81 -12.93 -6.73
N VAL A 116 -3.26 -12.82 -7.95
CA VAL A 116 -3.08 -11.55 -8.64
C VAL A 116 -4.43 -10.83 -8.82
N GLU A 117 -5.45 -11.52 -9.33
CA GLU A 117 -6.80 -10.97 -9.51
C GLU A 117 -7.42 -10.53 -8.18
N ARG A 118 -7.14 -11.25 -7.09
CA ARG A 118 -7.70 -10.96 -5.76
C ARG A 118 -7.00 -9.82 -5.03
N PHE A 119 -5.67 -9.68 -5.19
CA PHE A 119 -4.86 -8.77 -4.39
C PHE A 119 -4.19 -7.67 -5.22
N ALA A 120 -3.53 -8.03 -6.32
CA ALA A 120 -2.75 -7.10 -7.13
C ALA A 120 -3.63 -6.17 -7.96
N THR A 121 -4.61 -6.72 -8.70
CA THR A 121 -5.48 -5.92 -9.58
C THR A 121 -6.27 -4.84 -8.82
N PRO A 122 -6.89 -5.13 -7.65
CA PRO A 122 -7.58 -4.10 -6.88
C PRO A 122 -6.62 -3.05 -6.31
N ALA A 123 -5.44 -3.46 -5.84
CA ALA A 123 -4.44 -2.55 -5.29
C ALA A 123 -3.94 -1.54 -6.34
N LEU A 124 -3.65 -2.03 -7.56
CA LEU A 124 -3.25 -1.17 -8.67
C LEU A 124 -4.37 -0.23 -9.10
N SER A 125 -5.59 -0.76 -9.24
CA SER A 125 -6.76 0.05 -9.60
C SER A 125 -7.03 1.17 -8.58
N GLU A 126 -6.85 0.87 -7.29
CA GLU A 126 -7.02 1.85 -6.22
C GLU A 126 -5.92 2.90 -6.24
N ARG A 127 -4.65 2.52 -6.49
CA ARG A 127 -3.56 3.48 -6.68
C ARG A 127 -3.86 4.41 -7.85
N ASP A 128 -4.24 3.86 -9.00
CA ASP A 128 -4.48 4.64 -10.21
C ASP A 128 -5.67 5.61 -10.01
N ARG A 129 -6.70 5.20 -9.27
CA ARG A 129 -7.80 6.09 -8.84
C ARG A 129 -7.31 7.22 -7.95
N GLN A 130 -6.45 6.93 -6.97
CA GLN A 130 -5.90 7.94 -6.07
C GLN A 130 -5.00 8.91 -6.82
N GLU A 131 -4.20 8.43 -7.76
CA GLU A 131 -3.37 9.26 -8.62
C GLU A 131 -4.22 10.17 -9.52
N ALA A 132 -5.27 9.63 -10.15
CA ALA A 132 -6.22 10.44 -10.92
C ALA A 132 -6.92 11.50 -10.05
N GLN A 133 -7.31 11.17 -8.82
CA GLN A 133 -7.89 12.14 -7.88
C GLN A 133 -6.91 13.24 -7.48
N ARG A 134 -5.63 12.89 -7.29
CA ARG A 134 -4.58 13.88 -7.00
C ARG A 134 -4.30 14.77 -8.20
N ALA A 135 -4.23 14.20 -9.39
CA ALA A 135 -4.04 14.94 -10.64
C ALA A 135 -5.22 15.87 -10.96
N ALA A 136 -6.44 15.45 -10.61
CA ALA A 136 -7.65 16.27 -10.77
C ALA A 136 -7.88 17.25 -9.60
N TYR A 137 -7.08 17.19 -8.53
CA TYR A 137 -7.25 18.09 -7.40
C TYR A 137 -6.87 19.52 -7.82
N THR A 138 -7.82 20.43 -7.69
CA THR A 138 -7.57 21.86 -7.71
C THR A 138 -8.09 22.48 -6.41
N PRO A 139 -7.33 23.43 -5.80
CA PRO A 139 -7.83 24.21 -4.68
C PRO A 139 -8.89 25.24 -5.11
N PHE A 140 -8.98 25.56 -6.41
CA PHE A 140 -9.92 26.52 -7.00
C PHE A 140 -11.29 25.90 -7.27
N ARG A 141 -11.99 25.48 -6.20
CA ARG A 141 -13.27 24.75 -6.30
C ARG A 141 -14.52 25.65 -6.33
N ALA A 142 -14.38 26.92 -5.96
CA ALA A 142 -15.48 27.87 -5.94
C ALA A 142 -15.37 28.83 -7.13
N TYR A 143 -16.51 29.33 -7.61
CA TYR A 143 -16.55 30.43 -8.57
C TYR A 143 -16.91 31.72 -7.85
N GLY A 144 -16.18 32.80 -8.13
CA GLY A 144 -16.36 34.06 -7.41
C GLY A 144 -15.61 35.21 -8.05
N ARG A 145 -15.50 36.29 -7.28
CA ARG A 145 -14.67 37.45 -7.61
C ARG A 145 -13.27 37.26 -7.06
N CYS A 146 -12.24 37.51 -7.87
CA CYS A 146 -10.87 37.63 -7.37
C CYS A 146 -10.69 39.00 -6.72
N ASP A 147 -10.20 39.04 -5.48
CA ASP A 147 -9.93 40.28 -4.76
C ASP A 147 -8.66 40.99 -5.24
N PHE A 148 -7.82 40.31 -6.02
CA PHE A 148 -6.54 40.83 -6.52
C PHE A 148 -6.65 41.44 -7.93
N CYS A 149 -7.22 40.72 -8.90
CA CYS A 149 -7.47 41.27 -10.24
C CYS A 149 -8.87 41.87 -10.42
N GLY A 150 -9.78 41.66 -9.48
CA GLY A 150 -11.14 42.22 -9.50
C GLY A 150 -12.12 41.50 -10.43
N GLU A 151 -11.67 40.54 -11.24
CA GLU A 151 -12.50 39.81 -12.19
C GLU A 151 -13.51 38.88 -11.50
N ASN A 152 -14.70 38.76 -12.10
CA ASN A 152 -15.81 37.95 -11.60
C ASN A 152 -15.96 36.63 -12.38
N GLY A 153 -16.60 35.64 -11.77
CA GLY A 153 -16.93 34.38 -12.44
C GLY A 153 -15.72 33.49 -12.71
N ARG A 154 -14.64 33.64 -11.93
CA ARG A 154 -13.43 32.83 -12.04
C ARG A 154 -13.37 31.77 -10.96
N PRO A 155 -12.69 30.63 -11.21
CA PRO A 155 -12.28 29.71 -10.17
C PRO A 155 -11.41 30.44 -9.14
N VAL A 156 -11.84 30.45 -7.89
CA VAL A 156 -11.16 31.08 -6.76
C VAL A 156 -10.95 30.08 -5.63
N ARG A 157 -9.91 30.33 -4.85
CA ARG A 157 -9.69 29.70 -3.55
C ARG A 157 -9.61 30.79 -2.48
N THR A 158 -9.82 30.39 -1.23
CA THR A 158 -9.53 31.27 -0.10
C THR A 158 -8.02 31.41 0.06
N ASP A 159 -7.55 32.65 0.09
CA ASP A 159 -6.21 32.99 0.57
C ASP A 159 -6.29 33.19 2.09
N TYR A 160 -5.58 32.35 2.83
CA TYR A 160 -5.58 32.38 4.29
C TYR A 160 -4.56 33.38 4.86
N GLU A 161 -3.75 34.01 4.02
CA GLU A 161 -2.72 34.97 4.44
C GLU A 161 -3.22 36.43 4.37
N THR A 162 -4.25 36.70 3.56
CA THR A 162 -4.77 38.06 3.35
C THR A 162 -6.17 38.26 3.94
N GLU A 163 -6.28 39.17 4.90
CA GLU A 163 -7.56 39.64 5.46
C GLU A 163 -8.00 40.97 4.84
N LEU A 164 -9.28 41.07 4.50
CA LEU A 164 -9.91 42.24 3.89
C LEU A 164 -11.14 42.67 4.67
N ASN A 165 -11.46 43.96 4.62
CA ASN A 165 -12.71 44.50 5.16
C ASN A 165 -13.90 44.04 4.27
N GLY A 166 -14.78 43.24 4.85
CA GLY A 166 -16.06 42.83 4.30
C GLY A 166 -17.16 43.87 4.53
N SER A 167 -18.34 43.58 3.97
CA SER A 167 -19.51 44.45 4.08
C SER A 167 -19.91 44.61 5.56
N GLY A 168 -20.15 45.86 5.97
CA GLY A 168 -20.60 46.18 7.33
C GLY A 168 -19.48 46.17 8.39
N GLY A 169 -18.20 46.23 8.00
CA GLY A 169 -17.07 46.30 8.92
C GLY A 169 -16.64 44.94 9.49
N SER A 170 -17.13 43.84 8.91
CA SER A 170 -16.65 42.48 9.23
C SER A 170 -15.30 42.22 8.55
N MET A 171 -14.42 41.43 9.14
CA MET A 171 -13.21 40.93 8.47
C MET A 171 -13.56 39.66 7.69
N ARG A 172 -13.00 39.51 6.48
CA ARG A 172 -13.08 38.28 5.69
C ARG A 172 -11.74 37.97 5.05
N LEU A 173 -11.51 36.69 4.74
CA LEU A 173 -10.35 36.28 3.95
C LEU A 173 -10.53 36.65 2.48
N ALA A 174 -9.41 36.93 1.82
CA ALA A 174 -9.39 37.22 0.39
C ALA A 174 -9.74 35.96 -0.43
N GLN A 175 -10.34 36.18 -1.59
CA GLN A 175 -10.54 35.18 -2.63
C GLN A 175 -9.54 35.47 -3.76
N ILE A 176 -8.71 34.49 -4.09
CA ILE A 176 -7.68 34.61 -5.13
C ILE A 176 -7.99 33.66 -6.28
N CYS A 177 -7.88 34.12 -7.53
CA CYS A 177 -8.01 33.27 -8.70
C CYS A 177 -6.67 32.61 -9.07
N GLN A 178 -6.74 31.55 -9.88
CA GLN A 178 -5.57 30.76 -10.27
C GLN A 178 -4.46 31.59 -10.93
N GLU A 179 -4.81 32.56 -11.77
CA GLU A 179 -3.82 33.42 -12.42
C GLU A 179 -3.13 34.38 -11.44
N CYS A 180 -3.83 34.85 -10.41
CA CYS A 180 -3.24 35.75 -9.41
C CYS A 180 -2.43 35.01 -8.34
N ASP A 181 -2.72 33.73 -8.13
CA ASP A 181 -2.07 32.91 -7.10
C ASP A 181 -0.63 32.51 -7.46
N GLY A 182 -0.26 32.58 -8.74
CA GLY A 182 1.12 32.33 -9.19
C GLY A 182 1.55 30.86 -9.17
N GLU A 183 0.71 29.93 -8.68
CA GLU A 183 0.90 28.47 -8.79
C GLU A 183 0.41 27.94 -10.16
N ALA A 184 0.99 28.45 -11.26
CA ALA A 184 0.77 27.95 -12.62
C ALA A 184 1.81 26.90 -13.02
#